data_AF-A0A3S4Y150-F1
#
_entry.id   AF-A0A3S4Y150-F1
#
_cell.length_a   1.000
_cell.length_b   1.000
_cell.length_c   1.000
_cell.angle_alpha   90.00
_cell.angle_beta   90.00
_cell.angle_gamma   90.00
#
_symmetry.space_group_name_H-M   'P 1'
#
loop_
_entity.id
_entity.type
_entity.pdbx_description
1 polymer ?
#
loop_
_entity_poly.entity_id
_entity_poly.type
_entity_poly.pdbx_seq_one_letter_code
_entity_poly.pdbx_strand_id
1 'polypeptide(L)'
;MLDSCVSEEYLKLYIAYKFENNFVDITPQAKQLKLVLNIRFADIQDPRGLCRNITDIGKWGNGDVEVKLNNMDDLPYIMGLIRQAFEYQMEKVKLFSSKSRISE
;
A
#
# COMPACT_ATOMS: atom_id res chain seq x y z
N MET A 1 16.16 -4.00 8.80
CA MET A 1 15.75 -5.20 8.04
C MET A 1 14.24 -5.17 7.90
N LEU A 2 13.71 -5.61 6.77
CA LEU A 2 12.28 -5.89 6.64
C LEU A 2 11.94 -7.12 7.48
N ASP A 3 10.70 -7.22 7.96
CA ASP A 3 10.22 -8.45 8.58
C ASP A 3 10.33 -9.60 7.57
N SER A 4 10.66 -10.81 8.04
CA SER A 4 10.88 -11.97 7.17
C SER A 4 9.64 -12.38 6.36
N CYS A 5 8.47 -11.86 6.71
CA CYS A 5 7.23 -12.05 6.00
C CYS A 5 6.98 -11.03 4.88
N VAL A 6 7.83 -10.02 4.75
CA VAL A 6 7.75 -9.00 3.69
C VAL A 6 8.76 -9.32 2.60
N SER A 7 8.29 -9.35 1.35
CA SER A 7 9.14 -9.45 0.18
C SER A 7 9.13 -8.15 -0.62
N GLU A 8 10.23 -7.91 -1.33
CA GLU A 8 10.37 -6.81 -2.29
C GLU A 8 10.56 -7.36 -3.69
N GLU A 9 9.87 -6.78 -4.67
CA GLU A 9 9.93 -7.18 -6.06
C GLU A 9 10.24 -5.98 -6.96
N TYR A 10 11.31 -6.08 -7.75
CA TYR A 10 11.73 -5.05 -8.69
C TYR A 10 11.08 -5.30 -10.05
N LEU A 11 10.12 -4.46 -10.41
CA LEU A 11 9.49 -4.47 -11.72
C LEU A 11 10.05 -3.36 -12.60
N LYS A 12 9.75 -3.43 -13.91
CA LYS A 12 10.29 -2.51 -14.91
C LYS A 12 10.09 -1.02 -14.57
N LEU A 13 8.97 -0.67 -13.92
CA LEU A 13 8.58 0.71 -13.65
C LEU A 13 8.43 1.05 -12.16
N TYR A 14 8.39 0.06 -11.28
CA TYR A 14 8.11 0.26 -9.86
C TYR A 14 8.68 -0.88 -9.01
N ILE A 15 8.80 -0.62 -7.71
CA ILE A 15 9.13 -1.63 -6.71
C ILE A 15 7.86 -1.95 -5.93
N ALA A 16 7.52 -3.22 -5.80
CA ALA A 16 6.39 -3.66 -4.98
C ALA A 16 6.90 -4.22 -3.65
N TYR A 17 6.25 -3.82 -2.56
CA TYR A 17 6.41 -4.48 -1.26
C TYR A 17 5.16 -5.31 -0.95
N LYS A 18 5.38 -6.57 -0.57
CA LYS A 18 4.36 -7.60 -0.47
C LYS A 18 4.41 -8.32 0.88
N PHE A 19 3.23 -8.66 1.39
CA PHE A 19 3.07 -9.75 2.35
C PHE A 19 2.64 -10.99 1.54
N GLU A 20 1.33 -11.23 1.41
CA GLU A 20 0.76 -12.14 0.41
C GLU A 20 0.44 -11.40 -0.91
N ASN A 21 -0.08 -10.18 -0.77
CA ASN A 21 -0.36 -9.25 -1.86
C ASN A 21 0.43 -7.95 -1.63
N ASN A 22 0.54 -7.13 -2.68
CA ASN A 22 1.18 -5.82 -2.58
C ASN A 22 0.43 -4.98 -1.55
N PHE A 23 1.13 -4.39 -0.59
CA PHE A 23 0.57 -3.35 0.27
C PHE A 23 1.02 -1.95 -0.17
N VAL A 24 2.14 -1.84 -0.87
CA VAL A 24 2.57 -0.60 -1.52
C VAL A 24 3.35 -0.88 -2.81
N ASP A 25 3.06 -0.08 -3.83
CA ASP A 25 3.84 0.02 -5.06
C ASP A 25 4.53 1.39 -5.10
N ILE A 26 5.86 1.42 -5.29
CA ILE A 26 6.67 2.63 -5.32
C ILE A 26 7.18 2.85 -6.74
N THR A 27 6.66 3.88 -7.40
CA THR A 27 7.09 4.30 -8.73
C THR A 27 8.06 5.49 -8.60
N PRO A 28 9.35 5.34 -8.95
CA PRO A 28 10.23 6.47 -9.08
C PRO A 28 9.79 7.36 -10.25
N GLN A 29 9.71 8.67 -10.01
CA GLN A 29 9.47 9.68 -11.03
C GLN A 29 10.61 10.70 -11.01
N ALA A 30 10.76 11.48 -12.08
CA ALA A 30 11.87 12.42 -12.24
C ALA A 30 12.03 13.44 -11.09
N LYS A 31 10.98 13.70 -10.29
CA LYS A 31 10.98 14.71 -9.22
C LYS A 31 10.52 14.20 -7.85
N GLN A 32 9.98 12.98 -7.77
CA GLN A 32 9.30 12.49 -6.57
C GLN A 32 9.17 10.97 -6.61
N LEU A 33 8.84 10.36 -5.48
CA LEU A 33 8.30 9.00 -5.47
C LEU A 33 6.78 9.07 -5.44
N LYS A 34 6.14 8.31 -6.32
CA LYS A 34 4.69 8.11 -6.30
C LYS A 34 4.41 6.74 -5.69
N LEU A 35 3.65 6.71 -4.62
CA LEU A 35 3.27 5.49 -3.92
C LEU A 35 1.79 5.22 -4.17
N VAL A 36 1.48 3.98 -4.51
CA VAL A 36 0.10 3.47 -4.53
C VAL A 36 -0.05 2.51 -3.36
N LEU A 37 -0.93 2.85 -2.42
CA LEU A 37 -1.19 2.04 -1.24
C LEU A 37 -2.40 1.14 -1.51
N ASN A 38 -2.24 -0.16 -1.25
CA ASN A 38 -3.30 -1.13 -1.44
C ASN A 38 -4.21 -1.22 -0.21
N ILE A 39 -5.01 -0.17 -0.04
CA ILE A 39 -6.04 -0.01 0.98
C ILE A 39 -7.19 0.79 0.36
N ARG A 40 -8.42 0.59 0.82
CA ARG A 40 -9.56 1.41 0.36
C ARG A 40 -9.37 2.84 0.82
N PHE A 41 -9.71 3.82 -0.02
CA PHE A 41 -9.61 5.23 0.36
C PHE A 41 -10.47 5.58 1.59
N ALA A 42 -11.58 4.87 1.80
CA ALA A 42 -12.44 5.06 2.97
C ALA A 42 -11.85 4.53 4.29
N ASP A 43 -10.85 3.63 4.23
CA ASP A 43 -10.26 3.01 5.43
C ASP A 43 -8.96 3.68 5.87
N ILE A 44 -8.38 4.55 5.03
CA ILE A 44 -7.11 5.19 5.37
C ILE A 44 -7.34 6.42 6.26
N GLN A 45 -6.57 6.51 7.34
CA GLN A 45 -6.57 7.65 8.25
C GLN A 45 -5.44 8.59 7.86
N ASP A 46 -5.81 9.70 7.21
CA ASP A 46 -4.90 10.71 6.71
C ASP A 46 -5.31 12.12 7.19
N PRO A 47 -5.02 12.50 8.44
CA PRO A 47 -5.37 13.82 8.98
C PRO A 47 -4.69 15.00 8.25
N ARG A 48 -3.61 14.76 7.50
CA ARG A 48 -2.90 15.79 6.71
C ARG A 48 -3.45 15.95 5.29
N GLY A 49 -4.35 15.08 4.83
CA GLY A 49 -4.94 15.15 3.49
C GLY A 49 -3.94 14.99 2.34
N LEU A 50 -2.85 14.23 2.55
CA LEU A 50 -1.85 13.96 1.51
C LEU A 50 -2.30 12.87 0.51
N CYS A 51 -3.27 12.05 0.91
CA CYS A 51 -3.79 10.95 0.13
C CYS A 51 -4.78 11.43 -0.92
N ARG A 52 -4.63 10.90 -2.13
CA ARG A 52 -5.57 11.10 -3.22
C ARG A 52 -6.35 9.83 -3.47
N ASN A 53 -7.68 9.96 -3.55
CA ASN A 53 -8.55 8.88 -3.98
C ASN A 53 -8.33 8.63 -5.48
N ILE A 54 -7.91 7.41 -5.81
CA ILE A 54 -7.70 6.98 -7.19
C ILE A 54 -8.59 5.79 -7.56
N THR A 55 -9.61 5.44 -6.77
CA THR A 55 -10.48 4.24 -6.94
C THR A 55 -10.97 4.05 -8.38
N ASP A 56 -11.59 5.08 -8.96
CA ASP A 56 -12.24 5.00 -10.28
C ASP A 56 -11.36 5.47 -11.45
N ILE A 57 -10.07 5.70 -11.19
CA ILE A 57 -9.12 6.02 -12.24
C ILE A 57 -8.74 4.68 -12.89
N GLY A 58 -8.75 4.57 -14.21
CA GLY A 58 -8.28 3.34 -14.88
C GLY A 58 -6.81 3.08 -14.55
N LYS A 59 -6.52 2.08 -13.70
CA LYS A 59 -5.16 1.75 -13.23
C LYS A 59 -4.86 0.27 -13.49
N TRP A 60 -3.58 0.02 -13.72
CA TRP A 60 -2.97 -1.30 -13.76
C TRP A 60 -2.54 -1.77 -12.35
N GLY A 61 -3.30 -1.41 -11.31
CA GLY A 61 -2.92 -1.66 -9.91
C GLY A 61 -4.14 -1.77 -8.98
N ASN A 62 -3.93 -2.43 -7.84
CA ASN A 62 -5.01 -2.85 -6.93
C ASN A 62 -5.31 -1.84 -5.80
N GLY A 63 -4.54 -0.75 -5.67
CA GLY A 63 -4.69 0.19 -4.57
C GLY A 63 -5.52 1.42 -4.89
N ASP A 64 -6.32 1.88 -3.92
CA ASP A 64 -7.26 3.01 -4.06
C ASP A 64 -6.71 4.35 -3.59
N VAL A 65 -5.49 4.34 -3.04
CA VAL A 65 -4.85 5.52 -2.47
C VAL A 65 -3.53 5.81 -3.16
N GLU A 66 -3.36 7.05 -3.63
CA GLU A 66 -2.07 7.60 -4.08
C GLU A 66 -1.53 8.57 -3.03
N VAL A 67 -0.24 8.49 -2.74
CA VAL A 67 0.51 9.51 -1.98
C VAL A 67 1.85 9.77 -2.65
N LYS A 68 2.36 11.00 -2.57
CA LYS A 68 3.62 11.41 -3.19
C LYS A 68 4.62 11.82 -2.13
N LEU A 69 5.81 11.23 -2.17
CA LEU A 69 6.94 11.67 -1.36
C LEU A 69 7.76 12.68 -2.17
N ASN A 70 7.61 13.95 -1.81
CA ASN A 70 8.33 15.09 -2.41
C ASN A 70 9.43 15.63 -1.49
N ASN A 71 9.21 15.58 -0.18
CA ASN A 71 10.15 16.02 0.84
C ASN A 71 10.40 14.87 1.82
N MET A 72 11.64 14.70 2.23
CA MET A 72 12.05 13.71 3.24
C MET A 72 11.40 13.97 4.60
N ASP A 73 11.01 15.20 4.92
CA ASP A 73 10.28 15.53 6.16
C ASP A 73 8.92 14.82 6.23
N ASP A 74 8.33 14.46 5.09
CA ASP A 74 7.06 13.73 5.03
C ASP A 74 7.24 12.21 5.20
N LEU A 75 8.48 11.72 5.13
CA LEU A 75 8.74 10.29 5.16
C LEU A 75 8.18 9.61 6.42
N PRO A 76 8.37 10.13 7.65
CA PRO A 76 7.80 9.48 8.84
C PRO A 76 6.27 9.35 8.78
N TYR A 77 5.60 10.37 8.24
CA TYR A 77 4.14 10.36 8.08
C TYR A 77 3.70 9.34 7.02
N ILE A 78 4.36 9.34 5.86
CA ILE A 78 4.07 8.40 4.77
C ILE A 78 4.34 6.96 5.19
N MET A 79 5.37 6.71 6.01
CA MET A 79 5.61 5.39 6.60
C MET A 79 4.43 4.92 7.48
N GLY A 80 3.76 5.84 8.18
CA GLY A 80 2.52 5.55 8.90
C GLY A 80 1.37 5.13 7.97
N LEU A 81 1.23 5.78 6.82
CA LEU A 81 0.24 5.41 5.80
C LEU A 81 0.54 4.04 5.16
N ILE A 82 1.81 3.75 4.88
CA ILE A 82 2.25 2.44 4.38
C ILE A 82 1.95 1.34 5.40
N ARG A 83 2.18 1.60 6.69
CA ARG A 83 1.85 0.66 7.77
C ARG A 83 0.37 0.33 7.81
N GLN A 84 -0.52 1.32 7.68
CA GLN A 84 -1.97 1.08 7.61
C GLN A 84 -2.33 0.14 6.43
N ALA A 85 -1.72 0.34 5.26
CA ALA A 85 -1.95 -0.53 4.11
C ALA A 85 -1.43 -1.96 4.33
N PHE A 86 -0.29 -2.11 5.01
CA PHE A 86 0.22 -3.43 5.40
C PHE A 86 -0.72 -4.16 6.36
N GLU A 87 -1.17 -3.48 7.43
CA GLU A 87 -2.12 -4.03 8.41
C GLU A 87 -3.43 -4.46 7.75
N TYR A 88 -3.96 -3.64 6.83
CA TYR A 88 -5.15 -3.97 6.05
C TYR A 88 -4.99 -5.28 5.23
N GLN A 89 -3.84 -5.49 4.59
CA GLN A 89 -3.58 -6.74 3.88
C GLN A 89 -3.49 -7.94 4.83
N MET A 90 -2.88 -7.78 6.00
CA MET A 90 -2.83 -8.85 7.01
C MET A 90 -4.22 -9.23 7.53
N GLU A 91 -5.08 -8.25 7.79
CA GLU A 91 -6.46 -8.49 8.25
C GLU A 91 -7.30 -9.23 7.21
N LYS A 92 -7.17 -8.86 5.93
CA LYS A 92 -7.83 -9.57 4.83
C LYS A 92 -7.42 -11.05 4.77
N VAL A 93 -6.14 -11.35 4.99
CA VAL A 93 -5.65 -12.74 5.01
C VAL A 93 -6.25 -13.51 6.18
N LYS A 94 -6.24 -12.95 7.40
CA LYS A 94 -6.86 -13.59 8.57
C LYS A 94 -8.34 -13.88 8.35
N LEU A 95 -9.08 -12.92 7.78
CA LEU A 95 -10.49 -13.08 7.47
C LEU A 95 -10.70 -14.22 6.47
N PHE A 96 -9.88 -14.31 5.43
CA PHE A 96 -9.96 -15.39 4.45
C PHE A 96 -9.70 -16.75 5.10
N SER A 97 -8.62 -16.89 5.89
CA SER A 97 -8.29 -18.13 6.61
C SER A 97 -9.33 -18.55 7.67
N SER A 98 -10.18 -17.63 8.13
CA SER A 98 -11.32 -17.94 9.00
C SER A 98 -12.54 -18.45 8.23
N LYS A 99 -12.77 -17.95 7.00
CA LYS A 99 -13.89 -18.38 6.14
C LYS A 99 -13.65 -19.76 5.51
N SER A 100 -12.41 -20.10 5.16
CA SER A 100 -12.07 -21.41 4.58
C SER A 100 -12.27 -22.58 5.56
N ARG A 101 -12.28 -22.31 6.86
CA ARG A 101 -12.48 -23.32 7.93
C ARG A 101 -13.94 -23.62 8.25
N ILE A 102 -14.89 -22.90 7.65
CA ILE A 102 -16.33 -23.07 7.88
C ILE A 102 -16.99 -23.83 6.70
N SER A 103 -16.23 -24.12 5.63
CA SER A 103 -16.68 -24.85 4.44
C SER A 103 -16.22 -26.31 4.38
N GLU A 104 -15.73 -26.88 5.49
CA GLU A 104 -15.42 -28.31 5.65
C GLU A 104 -16.26 -28.93 6.77
#